data_AF-B7QAB2-F1
#
_entry.id   AF-B7QAB2-F1
#
_cell.length_a   1.000
_cell.length_b   1.000
_cell.length_c   1.000
_cell.angle_alpha   90.00
_cell.angle_beta   90.00
_cell.angle_gamma   90.00
#
_symmetry.space_group_name_H-M   'P 1'
#
loop_
_entity.id
_entity.type
_entity.pdbx_description
1 polymer ?
#
loop_
_entity_poly.entity_id
_entity_poly.type
_entity_poly.pdbx_seq_one_letter_code
_entity_poly.pdbx_strand_id
1 'polypeptide(L)' 'MSSLVRFIRQGWREWPELVIMGGVVLAVCPPALYSSYKLHCRTWHYRTEYTVVRDDDPYAQELRESFKDFVPHTVPKK' A
#
# COMPACT_ATOMS: atom_id res chain seq x y z
N MET A 1 -29.55 -24.67 13.64
CA MET A 1 -28.17 -24.50 13.11
C MET A 1 -28.26 -23.72 11.80
N SER A 2 -27.55 -22.61 11.64
CA SER A 2 -27.61 -21.82 10.42
C SER A 2 -27.03 -22.59 9.22
N SER A 3 -27.46 -22.24 8.01
CA SER A 3 -26.98 -22.86 6.76
C SER A 3 -25.46 -22.83 6.64
N LEU A 4 -24.85 -21.72 7.07
CA LEU A 4 -23.41 -21.50 7.05
C LEU A 4 -22.64 -22.48 7.97
N VAL A 5 -23.18 -22.75 9.17
CA VAL A 5 -22.57 -23.73 10.09
C VAL A 5 -22.67 -25.16 9.54
N ARG A 6 -23.75 -25.51 8.82
CA ARG A 6 -23.85 -26.80 8.13
C ARG A 6 -22.81 -26.92 7.01
N PHE A 7 -22.60 -25.85 6.25
CA PHE A 7 -21.62 -25.80 5.18
C PHE A 7 -20.18 -25.93 5.69
N ILE A 8 -19.82 -25.21 6.75
CA ILE A 8 -18.50 -25.34 7.39
C ILE A 8 -18.30 -26.74 7.96
N ARG A 9 -19.33 -27.32 8.59
CA ARG A 9 -19.24 -28.68 9.15
C ARG A 9 -19.05 -29.74 8.06
N GLN A 10 -19.70 -29.56 6.90
CA GLN A 10 -19.50 -30.43 5.76
C GLN A 10 -18.10 -30.25 5.15
N GLY A 11 -17.67 -29.00 4.95
CA GLY A 11 -16.32 -28.69 4.47
C GLY A 11 -15.22 -29.23 5.39
N TRP A 12 -15.41 -29.20 6.71
CA TRP A 12 -14.46 -29.76 7.67
C TRP A 12 -14.34 -31.28 7.57
N ARG A 13 -15.41 -31.96 7.16
CA ARG A 13 -15.45 -33.42 7.04
C ARG A 13 -14.81 -33.91 5.74
N GLU A 14 -15.02 -33.19 4.65
CA GLU A 14 -14.51 -33.58 3.33
C GLU A 14 -13.12 -32.99 3.02
N TRP A 15 -12.89 -31.72 3.39
CA TRP A 15 -11.69 -30.95 3.01
C TRP A 15 -11.21 -30.04 4.15
N PRO A 16 -10.74 -30.59 5.28
CA PRO A 16 -10.37 -29.79 6.45
C PRO A 16 -9.24 -28.78 6.15
N GLU A 17 -8.29 -29.16 5.30
CA GLU A 17 -7.16 -28.31 4.90
C GLU A 17 -7.61 -27.01 4.23
N LEU A 18 -8.63 -27.07 3.36
CA LEU A 18 -9.18 -25.90 2.69
C LEU A 18 -9.92 -24.99 3.66
N VAL A 19 -10.62 -25.56 4.65
CA VAL A 19 -11.31 -24.77 5.67
C VAL A 19 -10.30 -24.04 6.57
N ILE A 20 -9.21 -24.70 6.93
CA ILE A 20 -8.12 -24.09 7.71
C ILE A 20 -7.44 -22.99 6.89
N MET A 21 -7.06 -23.26 5.64
CA MET A 21 -6.46 -22.26 4.76
C MET A 21 -7.38 -21.05 4.54
N GLY A 22 -8.68 -21.28 4.31
CA GLY A 22 -9.67 -20.21 4.21
C GLY A 22 -9.76 -19.37 5.48
N GLY A 23 -9.71 -20.02 6.66
CA GLY A 23 -9.66 -19.33 7.94
C GLY A 23 -8.40 -18.47 8.13
N VAL A 24 -7.23 -19.00 7.76
CA VAL A 24 -5.95 -18.25 7.81
C VAL A 24 -5.98 -17.06 6.88
N VAL A 25 -6.45 -17.23 5.64
CA VAL A 25 -6.58 -16.13 4.67
C VAL A 25 -7.53 -15.05 5.20
N LEU A 26 -8.68 -15.42 5.74
CA LEU A 26 -9.61 -14.45 6.33
C LEU A 26 -9.05 -13.73 7.55
N ALA A 27 -8.15 -14.36 8.31
CA ALA A 27 -7.49 -13.73 9.44
C ALA A 27 -6.36 -12.77 9.01
N VAL A 28 -5.60 -13.13 7.98
CA VAL A 28 -4.39 -12.38 7.54
C VAL A 28 -4.71 -11.32 6.50
N CYS A 29 -5.71 -11.54 5.64
CA CYS A 29 -6.04 -10.63 4.54
C CYS A 29 -6.48 -9.24 5.02
N PRO A 30 -7.36 -9.09 6.04
CA PRO A 30 -7.73 -7.76 6.54
C PRO A 30 -6.55 -6.91 7.05
N PRO A 31 -5.65 -7.39 7.93
CA PRO A 31 -4.49 -6.60 8.34
C PRO A 31 -3.50 -6.37 7.19
N ALA A 32 -3.31 -7.33 6.28
CA ALA A 32 -2.46 -7.16 5.11
C ALA A 32 -2.99 -6.06 4.16
N LEU A 33 -4.29 -6.07 3.87
CA LEU A 33 -4.96 -5.03 3.09
C LEU A 33 -4.89 -3.67 3.78
N TYR A 34 -5.11 -3.61 5.10
CA TYR A 34 -4.99 -2.37 5.86
C TYR A 34 -3.55 -1.82 5.84
N SER A 35 -2.55 -2.68 5.98
CA SER A 35 -1.14 -2.28 5.92
C SER A 35 -0.75 -1.77 4.53
N SER A 36 -1.23 -2.44 3.47
CA SER A 36 -1.00 -2.05 2.08
C SER A 36 -1.70 -0.72 1.77
N TYR A 37 -2.94 -0.56 2.22
CA TYR A 37 -3.68 0.70 2.13
C TYR A 37 -2.96 1.83 2.86
N LYS A 38 -2.49 1.58 4.08
CA LYS A 38 -1.71 2.56 4.84
C LYS A 38 -0.38 2.89 4.17
N LEU A 39 0.27 1.94 3.52
CA LEU A 39 1.51 2.17 2.78
C LEU A 39 1.27 2.95 1.48
N HIS A 40 0.13 2.72 0.83
CA HIS A 40 -0.30 3.45 -0.37
C HIS A 40 -0.77 4.88 -0.04
N CYS A 41 -1.55 5.05 1.02
CA CYS A 41 -1.99 6.35 1.54
C CYS A 41 -0.92 7.09 2.34
N ARG A 42 0.14 6.39 2.77
CA ARG A 42 1.42 7.03 3.10
C ARG A 42 1.96 7.53 1.77
N THR A 43 1.44 8.67 1.40
CA THR A 43 1.98 9.58 0.42
C THR A 43 3.49 9.56 0.51
N TRP A 44 4.14 9.80 -0.62
CA TRP A 44 5.58 9.98 -0.76
C TRP A 44 6.11 11.20 0.05
N HIS A 45 5.45 11.58 1.15
CA HIS A 45 5.70 12.65 2.11
C HIS A 45 6.94 12.44 2.99
N TYR A 46 7.71 11.38 2.76
CA TYR A 46 9.04 11.23 3.33
C TYR A 46 10.07 10.96 2.24
N ARG A 47 10.11 11.82 1.23
CA ARG A 47 11.43 12.21 0.73
C ARG A 47 11.89 13.38 1.61
N THR A 48 12.50 13.05 2.75
CA THR A 48 13.38 13.97 3.48
C THR A 48 14.54 14.46 2.60
N GLU A 49 14.76 13.78 1.47
CA GLU A 49 15.63 14.20 0.39
C GLU A 49 14.80 14.97 -0.66
N TYR A 50 14.83 16.28 -0.53
CA TYR A 50 14.51 17.17 -1.64
C TYR A 50 15.75 17.24 -2.53
N THR A 51 15.58 16.99 -3.82
CA THR A 51 16.63 17.29 -4.80
C THR A 51 16.73 18.80 -4.93
N VAL A 52 17.74 19.41 -4.30
CA VAL A 52 18.09 20.80 -4.55
C VAL A 52 18.68 20.86 -5.95
N VAL A 53 17.87 21.27 -6.92
CA VAL A 53 18.38 21.69 -8.23
C VAL A 53 19.05 23.04 -8.01
N ARG A 54 20.37 23.12 -8.22
CA ARG A 54 21.10 24.39 -8.17
C ARG A 54 20.62 25.28 -9.31
N ASP A 55 20.36 26.55 -9.02
CA ASP A 55 19.91 27.51 -10.03
C ASP A 55 20.95 27.72 -11.15
N ASP A 56 22.24 27.46 -10.85
CA ASP A 56 23.36 27.61 -11.79
C ASP A 56 23.54 26.40 -12.73
N ASP A 57 22.76 25.33 -12.59
CA ASP A 57 22.87 24.14 -13.46
C ASP A 57 22.29 24.46 -14.85
N PRO A 58 23.04 24.27 -15.95
CA PRO A 58 22.54 24.51 -17.31
C PRO A 58 21.30 23.68 -17.68
N TYR A 59 21.03 22.58 -16.95
CA TYR A 59 19.86 21.71 -17.14
C TYR A 59 18.79 21.89 -16.05
N ALA A 60 18.92 22.89 -15.17
CA ALA A 60 18.00 23.11 -14.06
C ALA A 60 16.53 23.20 -14.48
N GLN A 61 16.27 23.82 -15.64
CA GLN A 61 14.91 24.03 -16.15
C GLN A 61 14.29 22.72 -16.66
N GLU A 62 15.03 21.91 -17.42
CA GLU A 62 14.58 20.60 -17.91
C GLU A 62 14.33 19.62 -16.75
N LEU A 63 15.19 19.65 -15.72
CA LEU A 63 15.02 18.85 -14.51
C LEU A 63 13.78 19.29 -13.71
N ARG A 64 13.51 20.59 -13.61
CA ARG A 64 12.28 21.09 -12.95
C ARG A 64 11.02 20.65 -13.68
N GLU A 65 11.01 20.69 -15.00
CA GLU A 65 9.85 20.26 -15.81
C GLU A 65 9.64 18.75 -15.73
N SER A 66 10.69 17.96 -15.90
CA SER A 66 10.61 16.49 -15.89
C SER A 66 10.20 15.90 -14.53
N PHE A 67 10.57 16.54 -13.42
CA PHE A 67 10.23 16.07 -12.08
C PHE A 67 9.00 16.78 -11.46
N LYS A 68 8.33 17.67 -12.20
CA LYS A 68 7.16 18.45 -11.72
C LYS A 68 6.01 17.60 -11.20
N ASP A 69 5.77 16.46 -11.83
CA ASP A 69 4.67 15.58 -11.48
C ASP A 69 5.05 14.55 -10.41
N PHE A 70 6.34 14.43 -10.09
CA PHE A 70 6.88 13.40 -9.19
C PHE A 70 7.37 13.95 -7.84
N VAL A 71 7.79 15.21 -7.78
CA VAL A 71 8.37 15.82 -6.56
C VAL A 71 7.77 17.20 -6.34
N PRO A 72 7.27 17.52 -5.12
CA PRO A 72 6.92 18.89 -4.79
C PRO A 72 8.17 19.77 -4.82
N HIS A 73 8.26 20.66 -5.81
CA HIS A 73 9.38 21.59 -6.00
C HIS A 73 9.45 22.72 -4.98
N THR A 74 8.42 22.86 -4.16
CA THR A 74 8.33 23.91 -3.16
C THR A 74 8.67 23.36 -1.79
N VAL A 75 9.66 23.99 -1.15
CA VAL A 75 9.98 23.74 0.26
C VAL A 75 8.70 24.01 1.08
N PRO A 76 8.28 23.09 1.96
CA PRO A 76 7.11 23.32 2.80
C PRO A 76 7.33 24.60 3.62
N LYS A 77 6.43 25.58 3.46
CA LYS A 77 6.42 26.78 4.30
C LYS A 77 6.04 26.35 5.72
N LYS A 78 6.92 26.65 6.68
CA LYS A 78 6.68 26.45 8.12
C LYS A 78 5.52 27.29 8.62
#